data_AF-A0A7J0FCE6-F1
#
_entry.id   AF-A0A7J0FCE6-F1
#
_cell.length_a   1.000
_cell.length_b   1.000
_cell.length_c   1.000
_cell.angle_alpha   90.00
_cell.angle_beta   90.00
_cell.angle_gamma   90.00
#
_symmetry.space_group_name_H-M   'P 1'
#
loop_
_entity.id
_entity.type
_entity.pdbx_description
1 polymer ?
#
loop_
_entity_poly.entity_id
_entity_poly.type
_entity_poly.pdbx_seq_one_letter_code
_entity_poly.pdbx_strand_id
1 'polypeptide(L)'
;MGQSFPPTRKRLTTSPRTNWSPSPSTPWAEGQLADLGEDAIKTKAELKDKSKAMVRLETEVAELTSKLALAKKLIIEEFKSSDDFKEVVTDSTATYFSDGFEFYKRQLLYQHPNLGVDVASMEMDADLVEEDKVAKTGEKEEDNEGEANPTP
;
A
#
# COMPACT_ATOMS: atom_id res chain seq x y z
N MET A 1 -40.93 -75.30 -34.02
CA MET A 1 -41.45 -74.16 -34.82
C MET A 1 -41.05 -72.89 -34.07
N GLY A 2 -40.32 -71.91 -34.59
CA GLY A 2 -39.64 -71.74 -35.87
C GLY A 2 -38.27 -71.09 -35.64
N GLN A 3 -37.32 -71.40 -36.52
CA GLN A 3 -35.96 -70.87 -36.48
C GLN A 3 -35.94 -69.49 -37.16
N SER A 4 -35.58 -68.45 -36.42
CA SER A 4 -35.32 -67.12 -36.96
C SER A 4 -33.85 -66.98 -37.29
N PHE A 5 -33.52 -66.80 -38.57
CA PHE A 5 -32.16 -66.51 -39.01
C PHE A 5 -31.82 -65.02 -38.80
N PRO A 6 -30.62 -64.68 -38.32
CA PRO A 6 -30.20 -63.30 -38.13
C PRO A 6 -29.87 -62.60 -39.46
N PRO A 7 -30.02 -61.27 -39.53
CA PRO A 7 -29.75 -60.50 -40.74
C PRO A 7 -28.25 -60.42 -41.07
N THR A 8 -27.93 -60.69 -42.33
CA THR A 8 -26.59 -60.65 -42.91
C THR A 8 -26.02 -59.23 -42.87
N ARG A 9 -24.95 -59.02 -42.09
CA ARG A 9 -24.15 -57.78 -42.11
C ARG A 9 -23.48 -57.63 -43.48
N LYS A 10 -23.84 -56.58 -44.22
CA LYS A 10 -23.13 -56.15 -45.42
C LYS A 10 -21.72 -55.66 -45.03
N ARG A 11 -20.67 -56.24 -45.64
CA ARG A 11 -19.28 -55.76 -45.52
C ARG A 11 -19.18 -54.35 -46.12
N LEU A 12 -18.74 -53.39 -45.31
CA LEU A 12 -18.28 -52.08 -45.78
C LEU A 12 -16.96 -52.30 -46.54
N THR A 13 -16.94 -51.87 -47.79
CA THR A 13 -15.77 -51.87 -48.65
C THR A 13 -14.78 -50.84 -48.12
N THR A 14 -13.56 -51.27 -47.80
CA THR A 14 -12.42 -50.41 -47.49
C THR A 14 -12.08 -49.56 -48.70
N SER A 15 -12.49 -48.29 -48.67
CA SER A 15 -11.98 -47.26 -49.60
C SER A 15 -10.46 -47.13 -49.40
N PRO A 16 -9.68 -47.00 -50.48
CA PRO A 16 -8.24 -46.79 -50.37
C PRO A 16 -8.00 -45.43 -49.70
N ARG A 17 -7.30 -45.45 -48.55
CA ARG A 17 -6.70 -44.23 -47.98
C ARG A 17 -5.73 -43.69 -49.03
N THR A 18 -6.15 -42.66 -49.74
CA THR A 18 -5.23 -41.83 -50.52
C THR A 18 -4.29 -41.17 -49.52
N ASN A 19 -3.06 -41.71 -49.39
CA ASN A 19 -1.94 -41.03 -48.74
C ASN A 19 -1.63 -39.80 -49.60
N TRP A 20 -2.32 -38.69 -49.31
CA TRP A 20 -1.90 -37.38 -49.76
C TRP A 20 -0.70 -36.99 -48.89
N SER A 21 0.49 -37.32 -49.37
CA SER A 21 1.69 -36.64 -48.92
C SER A 21 1.63 -35.23 -49.51
N PRO A 22 1.39 -34.16 -48.72
CA PRO A 22 1.49 -32.80 -49.24
C PRO A 22 2.89 -32.63 -49.82
N SER A 23 2.97 -32.24 -51.10
CA SER A 23 4.24 -31.90 -51.74
C SER A 23 4.88 -30.74 -50.97
N PRO A 24 6.19 -30.79 -50.64
CA PRO A 24 6.81 -29.82 -49.74
C PRO A 24 7.04 -28.42 -50.33
N SER A 25 6.65 -28.17 -51.58
CA SER A 25 7.05 -26.96 -52.30
C SER A 25 5.85 -26.32 -52.97
N THR A 26 5.16 -25.50 -52.19
CA THR A 26 4.15 -24.57 -52.69
C THR A 26 4.63 -23.15 -52.40
N PRO A 27 4.95 -22.34 -53.42
CA PRO A 27 5.55 -21.00 -53.25
C PRO A 27 4.66 -20.00 -52.48
N TRP A 28 3.35 -20.27 -52.38
CA TRP A 28 2.44 -19.48 -51.54
C TRP A 28 2.64 -19.72 -50.04
N ALA A 29 3.14 -20.89 -49.64
CA ALA A 29 3.51 -21.17 -48.25
C ALA A 29 4.80 -20.46 -47.85
N GLU A 30 5.76 -20.30 -48.77
CA GLU A 30 7.02 -19.58 -48.52
C GLU A 30 6.79 -18.06 -48.33
N GLY A 31 5.89 -17.45 -49.11
CA GLY A 31 5.51 -16.05 -48.92
C GLY A 31 4.83 -15.77 -47.57
N GLN A 32 3.92 -16.65 -47.15
CA GLN A 32 3.24 -16.51 -45.84
C GLN A 32 4.22 -16.65 -44.65
N LEU A 33 5.26 -17.48 -44.77
CA LEU A 33 6.30 -17.58 -43.74
C LEU A 33 7.17 -16.33 -43.64
N ALA A 34 7.46 -15.66 -44.76
CA ALA A 34 8.21 -14.42 -44.78
C ALA A 34 7.43 -13.27 -44.12
N ASP A 35 6.14 -13.11 -44.49
CA ASP A 35 5.26 -12.09 -43.92
C ASP A 35 5.08 -12.27 -42.40
N LEU A 36 4.88 -13.52 -41.93
CA LEU A 36 4.82 -13.84 -40.50
C LEU A 36 6.14 -13.55 -39.77
N GLY A 37 7.28 -13.72 -40.45
CA GLY A 37 8.60 -13.40 -39.92
C GLY A 37 8.81 -11.90 -39.71
N GLU A 38 8.40 -11.07 -40.69
CA GLU A 38 8.48 -9.61 -40.58
C GLU A 38 7.56 -9.07 -39.49
N ASP A 39 6.32 -9.57 -39.40
CA ASP A 39 5.38 -9.21 -38.35
C ASP A 39 5.88 -9.62 -36.96
N ALA A 40 6.52 -10.79 -36.83
CA ALA A 40 7.13 -11.24 -35.58
C ALA A 40 8.29 -10.32 -35.14
N ILE A 41 9.11 -9.83 -36.09
CA ILE A 41 10.19 -8.89 -35.79
C ILE A 41 9.63 -7.54 -35.34
N LYS A 42 8.62 -7.03 -36.05
CA LYS A 42 7.97 -5.75 -35.72
C LYS A 42 7.30 -5.77 -34.34
N THR A 43 6.51 -6.80 -34.06
CA THR A 43 5.83 -6.96 -32.76
C THR A 43 6.84 -7.12 -31.61
N LYS A 44 7.96 -7.82 -31.84
CA LYS A 44 9.05 -7.92 -30.85
C LYS A 44 9.71 -6.57 -30.56
N ALA A 45 9.93 -5.75 -31.58
CA ALA A 45 10.46 -4.39 -31.40
C ALA A 45 9.49 -3.52 -30.60
N GLU A 46 8.20 -3.50 -30.97
CA GLU A 46 7.16 -2.76 -30.24
C GLU A 46 7.04 -3.21 -28.78
N LEU A 47 7.12 -4.51 -28.51
CA LEU A 47 7.05 -5.05 -27.15
C LEU A 47 8.26 -4.62 -26.32
N LYS A 48 9.46 -4.59 -26.92
CA LYS A 48 10.67 -4.10 -26.27
C LYS A 48 10.55 -2.62 -25.92
N ASP A 49 10.02 -1.80 -26.83
CA ASP A 49 9.82 -0.37 -26.60
C ASP A 49 8.77 -0.10 -25.52
N LYS A 50 7.64 -0.84 -25.56
CA LYS A 50 6.60 -0.79 -24.51
C LYS A 50 7.13 -1.23 -23.16
N SER A 51 7.93 -2.30 -23.11
CA SER A 51 8.57 -2.77 -21.87
C SER A 51 9.52 -1.71 -21.30
N LYS A 52 10.32 -1.05 -22.14
CA LYS A 52 11.19 0.05 -21.71
C LYS A 52 10.39 1.25 -21.18
N ALA A 53 9.27 1.59 -21.83
CA ALA A 53 8.37 2.64 -21.37
C ALA A 53 7.73 2.28 -20.02
N MET A 54 7.33 1.02 -19.84
CA MET A 54 6.76 0.51 -18.59
C MET A 54 7.72 0.65 -17.42
N VAL A 55 8.99 0.24 -17.58
CA VAL A 55 10.01 0.39 -16.52
C VAL A 55 10.21 1.86 -16.14
N ARG A 56 10.23 2.78 -17.12
CA ARG A 56 10.34 4.22 -16.84
C ARG A 56 9.14 4.74 -16.04
N LEU A 57 7.93 4.37 -16.47
CA LEU A 57 6.71 4.76 -15.76
C LEU A 57 6.67 4.19 -14.34
N GLU A 58 7.09 2.95 -14.13
CA GLU A 58 7.20 2.35 -12.80
C GLU A 58 8.16 3.15 -11.91
N THR A 59 9.31 3.57 -12.44
CA THR A 59 10.25 4.40 -11.68
C THR A 59 9.67 5.77 -11.34
N GLU A 60 8.97 6.42 -12.28
CA GLU A 60 8.32 7.72 -12.04
C GLU A 60 7.19 7.61 -11.01
N VAL A 61 6.38 6.55 -11.07
CA VAL A 61 5.33 6.29 -10.08
C VAL A 61 5.92 6.07 -8.69
N ALA A 62 7.02 5.31 -8.58
CA ALA A 62 7.70 5.11 -7.30
C ALA A 62 8.25 6.43 -6.73
N GLU A 63 8.88 7.26 -7.58
CA GLU A 63 9.41 8.56 -7.18
C GLU A 63 8.30 9.51 -6.71
N LEU A 64 7.21 9.63 -7.48
CA LEU A 64 6.06 10.46 -7.11
C LEU A 64 5.39 9.99 -5.82
N THR A 65 5.29 8.68 -5.63
CA THR A 65 4.73 8.11 -4.39
C THR A 65 5.59 8.46 -3.18
N SER A 66 6.92 8.38 -3.32
CA SER A 66 7.87 8.80 -2.28
C SER A 66 7.75 10.29 -1.96
N LYS A 67 7.74 11.16 -2.99
CA LYS A 67 7.55 12.61 -2.81
C LYS A 67 6.22 12.95 -2.13
N LEU A 68 5.15 12.26 -2.50
CA LEU A 68 3.84 12.44 -1.88
C LEU A 68 3.85 12.02 -0.40
N ALA A 69 4.53 10.94 -0.04
CA ALA A 69 4.68 10.52 1.35
C ALA A 69 5.45 11.56 2.17
N LEU A 70 6.55 12.11 1.62
CA LEU A 70 7.32 13.18 2.26
C LEU A 70 6.50 14.46 2.43
N ALA A 71 5.77 14.88 1.39
CA ALA A 71 4.92 16.08 1.46
C ALA A 71 3.84 15.94 2.54
N LYS A 72 3.19 14.77 2.63
CA LYS A 72 2.22 14.49 3.70
C LYS A 72 2.86 14.56 5.08
N LYS A 73 4.06 14.01 5.25
CA LYS A 73 4.79 14.06 6.52
C LYS A 73 5.08 15.51 6.92
N LEU A 74 5.61 16.32 6.00
CA LEU A 74 5.91 17.73 6.24
C LEU A 74 4.66 18.54 6.63
N ILE A 75 3.54 18.35 5.93
CA ILE A 75 2.29 19.04 6.26
C ILE A 75 1.81 18.67 7.67
N ILE A 76 1.93 17.41 8.07
CA ILE A 76 1.55 16.96 9.42
C ILE A 76 2.48 17.57 10.48
N GLU A 77 3.79 17.61 10.21
CA GLU A 77 4.76 18.21 11.14
C GLU A 77 4.55 19.72 11.28
N GLU A 78 4.32 20.42 10.17
CA GLU A 78 4.00 21.84 10.15
C GLU A 78 2.70 22.11 10.95
N PHE A 79 1.65 21.32 10.69
CA PHE A 79 0.40 21.43 11.44
C PHE A 79 0.60 21.18 12.93
N LYS A 80 1.36 20.16 13.34
CA LYS A 80 1.69 19.90 14.75
C LYS A 80 2.50 21.04 15.40
N SER A 81 3.30 21.75 14.61
CA SER A 81 4.10 22.88 15.09
C SER A 81 3.31 24.19 15.16
N SER A 82 2.15 24.25 14.50
CA SER A 82 1.27 25.42 14.47
C SER A 82 0.74 25.76 15.86
N ASP A 83 0.54 27.05 16.11
CA ASP A 83 0.02 27.53 17.38
C ASP A 83 -1.44 27.12 17.58
N ASP A 84 -2.24 27.06 16.50
CA ASP A 84 -3.60 26.53 16.52
C ASP A 84 -3.65 25.09 17.08
N PHE A 85 -2.72 24.21 16.64
CA PHE A 85 -2.65 22.85 17.17
C PHE A 85 -2.26 22.84 18.64
N LYS A 86 -1.30 23.69 19.04
CA LYS A 86 -0.89 23.80 20.44
C LYS A 86 -2.06 24.28 21.31
N GLU A 87 -2.78 25.31 20.87
CA GLU A 87 -3.94 25.87 21.56
C GLU A 87 -5.04 24.81 21.76
N VAL A 88 -5.40 24.09 20.69
CA VAL A 88 -6.40 23.01 20.77
C VAL A 88 -5.96 21.89 21.71
N VAL A 89 -4.67 21.52 21.69
CA VAL A 89 -4.12 20.51 22.60
C VAL A 89 -4.13 21.04 24.04
N THR A 90 -3.71 22.28 24.30
CA THR A 90 -3.72 22.85 25.65
C THR A 90 -5.13 22.96 26.20
N ASP A 91 -6.09 23.42 25.40
CA ASP A 91 -7.48 23.58 25.83
C ASP A 91 -8.16 22.23 26.11
N SER A 92 -7.93 21.26 25.24
CA SER A 92 -8.47 19.91 25.41
C SER A 92 -7.88 19.19 26.63
N THR A 93 -6.57 19.32 26.85
CA THR A 93 -5.90 18.75 28.02
C THR A 93 -6.33 19.46 29.30
N ALA A 94 -6.41 20.78 29.32
CA ALA A 94 -6.91 21.55 30.46
C ALA A 94 -8.32 21.12 30.86
N THR A 95 -9.21 20.95 29.87
CA THR A 95 -10.57 20.46 30.11
C THR A 95 -10.56 19.05 30.70
N TYR A 96 -9.80 18.12 30.11
CA TYR A 96 -9.71 16.74 30.57
C TYR A 96 -9.18 16.63 32.01
N PHE A 97 -8.12 17.37 32.33
CA PHE A 97 -7.54 17.37 33.68
C PHE A 97 -8.46 18.04 34.70
N SER A 98 -9.12 19.14 34.33
CA SER A 98 -10.10 19.81 35.20
C SER A 98 -11.28 18.88 35.55
N ASP A 99 -11.87 18.24 34.53
CA ASP A 99 -12.97 17.29 34.72
C ASP A 99 -12.54 16.07 35.54
N GLY A 100 -11.34 15.55 35.29
CA GLY A 100 -10.76 14.45 36.06
C GLY A 100 -10.53 14.82 37.53
N PHE A 101 -10.00 16.01 37.78
CA PHE A 101 -9.76 16.52 39.13
C PHE A 101 -11.07 16.69 39.90
N GLU A 102 -12.10 17.26 39.27
CA GLU A 102 -13.45 17.37 39.86
C GLU A 102 -14.07 16.00 40.14
N PHE A 103 -13.87 15.02 39.25
CA PHE A 103 -14.30 13.65 39.51
C PHE A 103 -13.62 13.06 40.76
N TYR A 104 -12.30 13.27 40.91
CA TYR A 104 -11.57 12.82 42.09
C TYR A 104 -12.05 13.50 43.38
N LYS A 105 -12.31 14.81 43.35
CA LYS A 105 -12.91 15.53 44.49
C LYS A 105 -14.21 14.88 44.96
N ARG A 106 -15.11 14.59 44.01
CA ARG A 106 -16.41 13.94 44.29
C ARG A 106 -16.24 12.55 44.89
N GLN A 107 -15.32 11.75 44.34
CA GLN A 107 -14.98 10.43 44.89
C GLN A 107 -14.45 10.54 46.33
N LEU A 108 -13.55 11.49 46.59
CA LEU A 108 -12.96 11.69 47.91
C LEU A 108 -14.01 12.04 48.96
N LEU A 109 -14.91 12.98 48.63
CA LEU A 109 -16.02 13.39 49.50
C LEU A 109 -17.01 12.25 49.76
N TYR A 110 -17.28 11.43 48.75
CA TYR A 110 -18.17 10.28 48.88
C TYR A 110 -17.60 9.20 49.80
N GLN A 111 -16.30 8.88 49.66
CA GLN A 111 -15.64 7.84 50.45
C GLN A 111 -15.27 8.31 51.86
N HIS A 112 -14.96 9.60 52.02
CA HIS A 112 -14.48 10.20 53.27
C HIS A 112 -15.21 11.52 53.58
N PRO A 113 -16.49 11.47 54.01
CA PRO A 113 -17.28 12.67 54.25
C PRO A 113 -16.75 13.54 55.41
N ASN A 114 -15.94 12.97 56.31
CA ASN A 114 -15.38 13.65 57.48
C ASN A 114 -13.88 13.86 57.38
N LEU A 115 -13.34 14.06 56.17
CA LEU A 115 -11.90 14.22 55.96
C LEU A 115 -11.33 15.47 56.66
N GLY A 116 -12.19 16.43 57.05
CA GLY A 116 -11.77 17.68 57.70
C GLY A 116 -11.01 18.64 56.78
N VAL A 117 -10.90 18.28 55.49
CA VAL A 117 -10.31 19.08 54.42
C VAL A 117 -11.45 19.62 53.57
N ASP A 118 -11.40 20.92 53.25
CA ASP A 118 -12.31 21.50 52.28
C ASP A 118 -11.86 21.13 50.86
N VAL A 119 -12.39 19.99 50.39
CA VAL A 119 -12.11 19.47 49.05
C VAL A 119 -12.75 20.36 47.98
N ALA A 120 -13.81 21.12 48.32
CA ALA A 120 -14.47 22.02 47.38
C ALA A 120 -13.61 23.24 47.05
N SER A 121 -12.81 23.72 48.01
CA SER A 121 -11.87 24.83 47.82
C SER A 121 -10.50 24.41 47.28
N MET A 122 -10.24 23.11 47.03
CA MET A 122 -8.99 22.70 46.39
C MET A 122 -9.02 23.11 44.91
N GLU A 123 -8.07 23.91 44.47
CA GLU A 123 -7.90 24.26 43.05
C GLU A 123 -6.64 23.59 42.51
N MET A 124 -6.59 23.34 41.19
CA MET A 124 -5.33 22.97 40.56
C MET A 124 -4.42 24.20 40.58
N ASP A 125 -3.18 24.00 41.04
CA ASP A 125 -2.18 25.05 41.05
C ASP A 125 -1.87 25.48 39.61
N ALA A 126 -2.08 26.76 39.30
CA ALA A 126 -1.87 27.32 37.98
C ALA A 126 -0.39 27.35 37.59
N ASP A 127 0.51 27.40 38.57
CA ASP A 127 1.95 27.49 38.35
C ASP A 127 2.52 26.16 37.82
N LEU A 128 1.90 25.03 38.15
CA LEU A 128 2.23 23.71 37.61
C LEU A 128 1.81 23.52 36.14
N VAL A 129 0.95 24.39 35.60
CA VAL A 129 0.46 24.29 34.21
C VAL A 129 1.37 25.00 33.21
N GLU A 130 2.17 25.98 33.66
CA GLU A 130 3.01 26.81 32.80
C GLU A 130 4.46 26.31 32.65
N GLU A 131 5.00 25.53 33.60
CA GLU A 131 6.41 25.05 33.54
C GLU A 131 6.68 24.04 32.40
N ASP A 132 5.66 23.30 31.94
CA ASP A 132 5.82 22.27 30.90
C ASP A 132 5.96 22.85 29.47
N LYS A 133 5.74 24.16 29.30
CA LYS A 133 5.94 24.85 28.00
C LYS A 133 7.42 25.17 27.71
N VAL A 134 8.30 25.19 28.72
CA VAL A 134 9.70 25.63 28.55
C VAL A 134 10.67 24.46 28.34
N ALA A 135 10.32 23.24 28.76
CA ALA A 135 11.23 22.09 28.75
C ALA A 135 11.38 21.35 27.41
N LYS A 136 10.52 21.59 26.40
CA LYS A 136 10.49 20.80 25.14
C LYS A 136 11.19 21.42 23.92
N THR A 137 12.00 22.47 24.12
CA THR A 137 12.75 23.13 23.03
C THR A 137 14.21 22.66 22.87
N GLY A 138 14.55 21.46 23.36
CA GLY A 138 15.96 21.07 23.52
C GLY A 138 16.30 19.59 23.33
N GLU A 139 15.67 18.86 22.42
CA GLU A 139 16.22 17.58 21.95
C GLU A 139 16.26 17.57 20.41
N LYS A 140 17.33 18.16 19.87
CA LYS A 140 17.86 17.76 18.56
C LYS A 140 18.66 16.49 18.81
N GLU A 141 18.06 15.34 18.51
CA GLU A 141 18.83 14.12 18.26
C GLU A 141 19.62 14.32 16.96
N GLU A 142 20.94 14.48 17.11
CA GLU A 142 21.90 14.33 16.03
C GLU A 142 21.97 12.84 15.66
N ASP A 143 21.25 12.45 14.60
CA ASP A 143 21.51 11.17 13.94
C ASP A 143 22.82 11.29 13.14
N ASN A 144 23.90 10.82 13.77
CA ASN A 144 25.22 10.70 13.19
C ASN A 144 25.70 9.27 13.38
N GLU A 145 25.41 8.38 12.42
CA GLU A 145 26.13 7.11 12.25
C GLU A 145 26.01 6.61 10.81
N GLY A 146 27.15 6.50 10.12
CA GLY A 146 27.23 5.98 8.75
C GLY A 146 28.60 6.11 8.10
N GLU A 147 29.67 5.81 8.84
CA GLU A 147 31.04 5.76 8.32
C GLU A 147 31.32 4.44 7.58
N ALA A 148 31.80 4.59 6.33
CA ALA A 148 32.68 3.75 5.52
C ALA A 148 32.47 2.23 5.37
N ASN A 149 32.37 1.81 4.10
CA ASN A 149 32.97 0.56 3.60
C ASN A 149 33.97 0.91 2.49
N PRO A 150 35.26 0.52 2.59
CA PRO A 150 36.13 0.41 1.43
C PRO A 150 35.95 -0.97 0.79
N THR A 151 35.78 -1.02 -0.53
CA THR A 151 35.74 -2.28 -1.31
C THR A 151 37.12 -2.50 -1.95
N PRO A 152 37.56 -3.77 -2.15
CA PRO A 152 38.95 -4.18 -2.28
C PRO A 152 39.62 -3.84 -3.62
#